data_AF-A0A1F7T2V1-F1
#
_entry.id   AF-A0A1F7T2V1-F1
#
_cell.length_a   1.000
_cell.length_b   1.000
_cell.length_c   1.000
_cell.angle_alpha   90.00
_cell.angle_beta   90.00
_cell.angle_gamma   90.00
#
_symmetry.space_group_name_H-M   'P 1'
#
loop_
_entity.id
_entity.type
_entity.pdbx_description
1 polymer ?
#
loop_
_entity_poly.entity_id
_entity_poly.type
_entity_poly.pdbx_seq_one_letter_code
_entity_poly.pdbx_strand_id
1 'polypeptide(L)'
;MTMKTAKSRSGVVRRLPLTEARNHLGAVVKGVHLRKEYVILEKDGIPLAALMDVGEFEDYLELRDPKVQEHIRKSNQEYLAGKSRPAGEFFRELREESRRKAKRPRSA
;
A
#
# COMPACT_ATOMS: atom_id res chain seq x y z
N MET A 1 6.39 -14.62 20.18
CA MET A 1 6.43 -13.33 19.47
C MET A 1 5.07 -13.09 18.84
N THR A 2 4.32 -12.14 19.39
CA THR A 2 2.94 -11.83 19.02
C THR A 2 2.90 -11.29 17.59
N MET A 3 2.12 -11.95 16.72
CA MET A 3 1.86 -11.46 15.37
C MET A 3 1.37 -10.01 15.47
N LYS A 4 2.12 -9.06 14.91
CA LYS A 4 1.59 -7.71 14.65
C LYS A 4 0.51 -7.89 13.60
N THR A 5 -0.72 -8.03 14.06
CA THR A 5 -1.94 -7.91 13.28
C THR A 5 -1.74 -6.75 12.31
N ALA A 6 -1.93 -7.00 11.00
CA ALA A 6 -1.95 -5.93 10.00
C ALA A 6 -2.78 -4.79 10.59
N LYS A 7 -2.13 -3.65 10.87
CA LYS A 7 -2.73 -2.55 11.61
C LYS A 7 -4.03 -2.23 10.88
N SER A 8 -5.16 -2.65 11.46
CA SER A 8 -6.46 -2.23 11.01
C SER A 8 -6.41 -0.73 11.15
N ARG A 9 -6.13 -0.04 10.03
CA ARG A 9 -6.42 1.37 9.90
C ARG A 9 -7.93 1.38 9.86
N SER A 10 -8.55 1.35 11.04
CA SER A 10 -9.98 1.60 11.20
C SER A 10 -10.17 3.07 10.83
N GLY A 11 -10.09 3.36 9.54
CA GLY A 11 -10.39 4.66 8.99
C GLY A 11 -11.83 4.97 9.34
N VAL A 12 -12.12 6.23 9.62
CA VAL A 12 -13.47 6.66 9.92
C VAL A 12 -14.32 6.38 8.68
N VAL A 13 -15.29 5.46 8.82
CA VAL A 13 -16.26 5.15 7.77
C VAL A 13 -17.44 6.09 7.95
N ARG A 14 -17.60 7.04 7.03
CA ARG A 14 -18.75 7.96 7.01
C ARG A 14 -19.75 7.50 5.98
N ARG A 15 -21.04 7.57 6.31
CA ARG A 15 -22.14 7.31 5.37
C ARG A 15 -22.66 8.66 4.87
N LEU A 16 -22.87 8.79 3.57
CA LEU A 16 -23.24 10.05 2.93
C LEU A 16 -24.28 9.80 1.84
N PRO A 17 -25.43 10.48 1.87
CA PRO A 17 -26.37 10.42 0.76
C PRO A 17 -25.72 10.86 -0.56
N LEU A 18 -26.08 10.21 -1.66
CA LEU A 18 -25.50 10.44 -2.98
C LEU A 18 -25.71 11.90 -3.44
N THR A 19 -26.84 12.50 -3.08
CA THR A 19 -27.13 13.91 -3.34
C THR A 19 -26.14 14.84 -2.63
N GLU A 20 -25.86 14.60 -1.36
CA GLU A 20 -24.88 15.37 -0.58
C GLU A 20 -23.46 15.17 -1.10
N ALA A 21 -23.11 13.94 -1.46
CA ALA A 21 -21.82 13.62 -2.05
C ALA A 21 -21.61 14.34 -3.38
N ARG A 22 -22.65 14.44 -4.22
CA ARG A 22 -22.62 15.19 -5.47
C ARG A 22 -22.39 16.68 -5.23
N ASN A 23 -23.13 17.28 -4.29
CA ASN A 23 -23.05 18.71 -4.00
C ASN A 23 -21.70 19.11 -3.40
N HIS A 24 -21.05 18.19 -2.68
CA HIS A 24 -19.79 18.45 -1.96
C HIS A 24 -18.63 17.58 -2.43
N LEU A 25 -18.63 17.15 -3.71
CA LEU A 25 -17.69 16.14 -4.22
C LEU A 25 -16.23 16.51 -3.95
N GLY A 26 -15.83 17.76 -4.20
CA GLY A 26 -14.46 18.21 -3.96
C GLY A 26 -14.01 18.07 -2.50
N ALA A 27 -14.88 18.41 -1.54
CA ALA A 27 -14.58 18.27 -0.11
C ALA A 27 -14.55 16.80 0.32
N VAL A 28 -15.43 15.97 -0.23
CA VAL A 28 -15.47 14.52 0.01
C VAL A 28 -14.17 13.88 -0.48
N VAL A 29 -13.78 14.13 -1.74
CA VAL A 29 -12.55 13.59 -2.33
C VAL A 29 -11.32 14.07 -1.56
N LYS A 30 -11.28 15.34 -1.15
CA LYS A 30 -10.18 15.86 -0.32
C LYS A 30 -10.09 15.17 1.04
N GLY A 31 -11.22 14.84 1.66
CA GLY A 31 -11.27 14.07 2.91
C GLY A 31 -10.72 12.65 2.74
N VAL A 32 -11.15 11.96 1.69
CA VAL A 32 -10.65 10.64 1.31
C VAL A 32 -9.14 10.68 1.06
N HIS A 33 -8.65 11.65 0.28
CA HIS A 33 -7.24 11.71 -0.10
C HIS A 33 -6.31 12.12 1.06
N LEU A 34 -6.65 13.19 1.79
CA LEU A 34 -5.77 13.77 2.80
C LEU A 34 -5.93 13.13 4.18
N ARG A 35 -7.16 12.76 4.57
CA ARG A 35 -7.44 12.19 5.89
C ARG A 35 -7.63 10.66 5.85
N LYS A 36 -7.57 10.05 4.66
CA LYS A 36 -7.76 8.60 4.46
C LYS A 36 -9.09 8.12 5.05
N GLU A 37 -10.14 8.93 4.85
CA GLU A 37 -11.50 8.58 5.22
C GLU A 37 -12.09 7.60 4.21
N TYR A 38 -12.93 6.69 4.69
CA TYR A 38 -13.78 5.87 3.82
C TYR A 38 -15.18 6.48 3.81
N VAL A 39 -15.79 6.57 2.63
CA VAL A 39 -17.15 7.10 2.49
C VAL A 39 -18.03 6.09 1.81
N ILE A 40 -19.11 5.69 2.46
CA ILE A 40 -20.18 4.90 1.86
C ILE A 40 -21.22 5.86 1.29
N LEU A 41 -21.45 5.76 -0.01
CA LEU A 41 -22.47 6.52 -0.72
C LEU A 41 -23.79 5.78 -0.66
N GLU A 42 -24.84 6.49 -0.25
CA GLU A 42 -26.17 5.90 -0.02
C GLU A 42 -27.25 6.56 -0.88
N LYS A 43 -28.28 5.80 -1.22
CA LYS A 43 -29.54 6.34 -1.76
C LYS A 43 -30.68 5.77 -0.95
N ASP A 44 -31.50 6.65 -0.37
CA ASP A 44 -32.62 6.26 0.49
C ASP A 44 -32.20 5.31 1.64
N GLY A 45 -31.00 5.55 2.20
CA GLY A 45 -30.39 4.72 3.26
C GLY A 45 -29.76 3.40 2.79
N ILE A 46 -29.82 3.10 1.48
CA ILE A 46 -29.22 1.89 0.90
C ILE A 46 -27.79 2.20 0.45
N PRO A 47 -26.77 1.46 0.94
CA PRO A 47 -25.39 1.64 0.50
C PRO A 47 -25.20 1.14 -0.94
N LEU A 48 -24.65 2.00 -1.80
CA LEU A 48 -24.47 1.72 -3.24
C LEU A 48 -23.01 1.57 -3.64
N ALA A 49 -22.14 2.43 -3.11
CA ALA A 49 -20.73 2.45 -3.45
C ALA A 49 -19.90 2.92 -2.25
N ALA A 50 -18.61 2.58 -2.27
CA ALA A 50 -17.64 3.10 -1.32
C ALA A 50 -16.58 3.91 -2.06
N LEU A 51 -16.12 4.98 -1.42
CA LEU A 51 -14.97 5.78 -1.82
C LEU A 51 -13.85 5.51 -0.83
N MET A 52 -12.65 5.29 -1.37
CA MET A 52 -11.41 5.14 -0.63
C MET A 52 -10.28 5.85 -1.39
N ASP A 53 -9.13 6.03 -0.76
CA ASP A 53 -7.98 6.65 -1.40
C ASP A 53 -7.47 5.80 -2.56
N VAL A 54 -6.99 6.44 -3.62
CA VAL A 54 -6.58 5.74 -4.85
C VAL A 54 -5.41 4.78 -4.62
N GLY A 55 -4.39 5.19 -3.87
CA GLY A 55 -3.25 4.31 -3.60
C GLY A 55 -3.65 3.09 -2.78
N GLU A 56 -4.60 3.28 -1.86
CA GLU A 56 -5.13 2.16 -1.09
C GLU A 56 -5.99 1.21 -1.94
N PHE A 57 -6.75 1.75 -2.89
CA PHE A 57 -7.49 0.93 -3.84
C PHE A 57 -6.56 0.12 -4.76
N GLU A 58 -5.46 0.73 -5.23
CA GLU A 58 -4.42 0.05 -6.00
C GLU A 58 -3.76 -1.07 -5.18
N ASP A 59 -3.32 -0.78 -3.95
CA ASP A 59 -2.76 -1.77 -3.02
C ASP A 59 -3.77 -2.92 -2.78
N TYR A 60 -5.05 -2.60 -2.60
CA TYR A 60 -6.10 -3.61 -2.41
C TYR A 60 -6.25 -4.56 -3.59
N LEU A 61 -6.19 -4.02 -4.81
CA LEU A 61 -6.24 -4.82 -6.03
C LEU A 61 -4.96 -5.65 -6.22
N GLU A 62 -3.80 -5.07 -5.93
CA GLU A 62 -2.51 -5.77 -6.00
C GLU A 62 -2.47 -6.96 -5.03
N LEU A 63 -2.96 -6.78 -3.79
CA LEU A 63 -3.05 -7.84 -2.79
C LEU A 63 -3.98 -8.99 -3.18
N ARG A 64 -4.85 -8.82 -4.19
CA ARG A 64 -5.68 -9.90 -4.73
C ARG A 64 -4.96 -10.76 -5.77
N ASP A 65 -3.81 -10.32 -6.29
CA ASP A 65 -3.01 -11.14 -7.20
C ASP A 65 -2.37 -12.33 -6.43
N PRO A 66 -2.68 -13.59 -6.80
CA PRO A 66 -2.11 -14.76 -6.14
C PRO A 66 -0.57 -14.79 -6.18
N LYS A 67 0.06 -14.23 -7.21
CA LYS A 67 1.52 -14.15 -7.30
C LYS A 67 2.08 -13.23 -6.24
N VAL A 68 1.46 -12.06 -6.04
CA VAL A 68 1.85 -11.12 -4.99
C VAL A 68 1.66 -11.76 -3.62
N GLN A 69 0.52 -12.43 -3.39
CA GLN A 69 0.27 -13.17 -2.15
C GLN A 69 1.34 -14.23 -1.87
N GLU A 70 1.73 -15.00 -2.89
CA GLU A 70 2.76 -16.03 -2.76
C GLU A 70 4.14 -15.42 -2.48
N HIS A 71 4.50 -14.33 -3.15
CA HIS A 71 5.73 -13.59 -2.87
C HIS A 71 5.75 -13.04 -1.44
N ILE A 72 4.65 -12.46 -0.95
CA ILE A 72 4.50 -11.99 0.43
C ILE A 72 4.65 -13.16 1.40
N ARG A 73 3.98 -14.29 1.15
CA ARG A 73 4.05 -15.49 1.98
C ARG A 73 5.48 -16.01 2.10
N LYS A 74 6.17 -16.18 0.98
CA LYS A 74 7.55 -16.66 0.93
C LYS A 74 8.51 -15.68 1.61
N SER A 75 8.41 -14.39 1.29
CA SER A 75 9.24 -13.34 1.90
C SER A 75 9.06 -13.30 3.42
N ASN A 76 7.83 -13.40 3.92
CA ASN A 76 7.55 -13.45 5.34
C ASN A 76 8.14 -14.70 6.02
N GLN A 77 8.08 -15.87 5.37
CA GLN A 77 8.73 -17.08 5.88
C GLN A 77 10.25 -16.94 5.97
N GLU A 78 10.88 -16.35 4.95
CA GLU A 78 12.32 -16.11 4.94
C GLU A 78 12.73 -15.09 6.01
N TYR A 79 11.94 -14.02 6.20
CA TYR A 79 12.13 -13.05 7.26
C TYR A 79 12.05 -13.68 8.66
N LEU A 80 11.01 -14.47 8.92
CA LEU A 80 10.84 -15.18 10.20
C LEU A 80 11.94 -16.22 10.44
N ALA A 81 12.48 -16.83 9.38
CA ALA A 81 13.62 -17.73 9.44
C ALA A 81 14.98 -17.00 9.57
N GLY A 82 15.00 -15.66 9.69
CA GLY A 82 16.22 -14.87 9.83
C GLY A 82 17.08 -14.80 8.57
N LYS A 83 16.51 -15.14 7.40
CA LYS A 83 17.23 -15.09 6.10
C LYS A 83 17.30 -13.68 5.51
N SER A 84 16.77 -12.69 6.21
CA SER A 84 16.92 -11.28 5.84
C SER A 84 18.34 -10.79 6.12
N ARG A 85 18.81 -9.83 5.31
CA ARG A 85 20.06 -9.10 5.58
C ARG A 85 19.79 -7.65 5.95
N PRO A 86 20.65 -7.00 6.76
CA PRO A 86 20.55 -5.58 7.03
C PRO A 86 20.66 -4.73 5.76
N ALA A 87 19.78 -3.73 5.63
CA ALA A 87 19.77 -2.86 4.46
C ALA A 87 21.10 -2.09 4.29
N GLY A 88 21.72 -1.66 5.40
CA GLY A 88 22.99 -0.94 5.37
C GLY A 88 24.14 -1.76 4.76
N GLU A 89 24.22 -3.04 5.09
CA GLU A 89 25.23 -3.95 4.53
C GLU A 89 25.01 -4.15 3.03
N PHE A 90 23.77 -4.40 2.62
CA PHE A 90 23.41 -4.52 1.22
C PHE A 90 23.73 -3.26 0.41
N PHE A 91 23.40 -2.07 0.92
CA PHE A 91 23.71 -0.83 0.22
C PHE A 91 25.21 -0.57 0.12
N ARG A 92 26.00 -0.99 1.11
CA ARG A 92 27.46 -0.91 1.05
C ARG A 92 28.00 -1.81 -0.06
N GLU A 93 27.57 -3.08 -0.10
CA GLU A 93 27.92 -4.03 -1.16
C GLU A 93 27.60 -3.47 -2.56
N LEU A 94 26.38 -2.95 -2.76
CA LEU A 94 25.97 -2.35 -4.03
C LEU A 94 26.88 -1.18 -4.45
N ARG A 95 27.22 -0.28 -3.52
CA ARG A 95 28.11 0.85 -3.82
C ARG A 95 29.51 0.38 -4.21
N GLU A 96 30.01 -0.65 -3.53
CA GLU A 96 31.31 -1.25 -3.85
C GLU A 96 31.30 -1.92 -5.22
N GLU A 97 30.25 -2.65 -5.58
CA GLU A 97 30.07 -3.23 -6.92
C GLU A 97 30.00 -2.16 -8.01
N SER A 98 29.23 -1.08 -7.80
CA SER A 98 29.16 0.04 -8.74
C SER A 98 30.54 0.67 -8.96
N ARG A 99 31.32 0.88 -7.89
CA ARG A 99 32.69 1.41 -7.97
C ARG A 99 33.63 0.46 -8.71
N ARG A 100 33.52 -0.86 -8.51
CA ARG A 100 34.31 -1.87 -9.23
C ARG A 100 33.97 -1.90 -10.72
N LYS A 101 32.68 -1.80 -11.08
CA LYS A 101 32.23 -1.73 -12.48
C LYS A 101 32.70 -0.45 -13.17
N ALA A 102 32.68 0.69 -12.48
CA ALA A 102 33.20 1.96 -13.00
C ALA A 102 34.73 1.95 -13.23
N LYS A 103 35.48 1.15 -12.46
CA LYS A 103 36.94 1.00 -12.60
C LYS A 103 37.38 0.01 -13.69
N ARG A 104 36.48 -0.80 -14.23
CA ARG A 104 36.79 -1.69 -15.36
C ARG A 104 36.68 -0.85 -16.65
N PRO A 105 37.77 -0.63 -17.42
CA PRO A 105 37.65 0.06 -18.70
C PRO A 105 36.75 -0.78 -19.61
N ARG A 106 35.78 -0.11 -20.28
CA ARG A 106 35.03 -0.75 -21.37
C ARG A 106 36.06 -1.05 -22.46
N SER A 107 36.45 -2.32 -22.59
CA SER A 107 37.20 -2.79 -23.76
C SER A 107 36.33 -2.51 -24.99
N ALA A 108 36.78 -1.56 -25.80
CA ALA A 108 36.28 -1.28 -27.15
C ALA A 108 36.80 -2.35 -28.12
#